data_AF-A0A833RXS2-F1
#
_entry.id   AF-A0A833RXS2-F1
#
_cell.length_a   1.000
_cell.length_b   1.000
_cell.length_c   1.000
_cell.angle_alpha   90.00
_cell.angle_beta   90.00
_cell.angle_gamma   90.00
#
_symmetry.space_group_name_H-M   'P 1'
#
loop_
_entity.id
_entity.type
_entity.pdbx_description
1 polymer ?
#
loop_
_entity_poly.entity_id
_entity_poly.type
_entity_poly.pdbx_seq_one_letter_code
_entity_poly.pdbx_strand_id
1 'polypeptide(L)'
;MRDNTENPFGEEQLFLNNTEVLYASHFNESRPTKFIVHGFSDTGNEVWVRGLIDAYLLHEDVNVIVVGWGVLAADLYPVAANNTKKVGKFLGDFLEFLNRESNLEYKDVHISGHSLGSHVAGFAGAYLDGRIGRITVLI
;
A
#
# COMPACT_ATOMS: atom_id res chain seq x y z
N MET A 1 4.41 -18.75 16.32
CA MET A 1 4.14 -17.31 16.17
C MET A 1 5.46 -16.71 15.75
N ARG A 2 5.59 -16.22 14.52
CA ARG A 2 6.80 -15.49 14.12
C ARG A 2 6.69 -14.10 14.73
N ASP A 3 7.68 -13.80 15.54
CA ASP A 3 7.77 -12.59 16.33
C ASP A 3 8.10 -11.43 15.37
N ASN A 4 7.38 -10.31 15.49
CA ASN A 4 7.47 -9.15 14.62
C ASN A 4 8.73 -8.32 14.98
N THR A 5 9.88 -8.98 15.08
CA THR A 5 11.05 -8.51 15.83
C THR A 5 11.84 -7.41 15.16
N GLU A 6 11.61 -7.15 13.87
CA GLU A 6 12.38 -6.14 13.15
C GLU A 6 11.80 -4.73 13.30
N ASN A 7 10.50 -4.56 13.58
CA ASN A 7 9.94 -3.26 13.92
C ASN A 7 9.41 -3.24 15.36
N PRO A 8 10.29 -3.01 16.36
CA PRO A 8 9.93 -3.01 17.77
C PRO A 8 9.15 -1.75 18.20
N PHE A 9 8.93 -0.76 17.33
CA PHE A 9 8.37 0.55 17.68
C PHE A 9 6.98 0.85 17.10
N GLY A 10 6.42 -0.03 16.25
CA GLY A 10 5.09 0.14 15.66
C GLY A 10 5.13 0.73 14.25
N GLU A 11 3.99 1.17 13.71
CA GLU A 11 3.90 1.66 12.32
C GLU A 11 4.86 2.82 12.00
N GLU A 12 5.49 2.76 10.81
CA GLU A 12 6.37 3.80 10.29
C GLU A 12 5.73 4.48 9.08
N GLN A 13 5.89 5.79 8.96
CA GLN A 13 5.36 6.55 7.82
C GLN A 13 6.42 6.72 6.75
N LEU A 14 6.11 6.24 5.54
CA LEU A 14 6.90 6.49 4.34
C LEU A 14 6.28 7.63 3.53
N PHE A 15 7.13 8.47 2.93
CA PHE A 15 6.69 9.61 2.12
C PHE A 15 7.32 9.56 0.73
N LEU A 16 6.53 9.89 -0.29
CA LEU A 16 7.00 10.03 -1.66
C LEU A 16 8.18 11.02 -1.72
N ASN A 17 9.26 10.61 -2.40
CA ASN A 17 10.49 11.39 -2.58
C ASN A 17 11.25 11.74 -1.28
N ASN A 18 10.99 11.02 -0.18
CA ASN A 18 11.77 11.16 1.05
C ASN A 18 12.68 9.94 1.25
N THR A 19 13.87 9.99 0.63
CA THR A 19 14.87 8.92 0.72
C THR A 19 15.45 8.76 2.12
N GLU A 20 15.59 9.86 2.86
CA GLU A 20 16.09 9.83 4.24
C GLU A 20 15.19 8.98 5.14
N VAL A 21 13.87 9.18 5.06
CA VAL A 21 12.90 8.38 5.82
C VAL A 21 12.85 6.94 5.32
N LEU A 22 12.94 6.72 4.00
CA LEU A 22 12.97 5.37 3.44
C LEU A 22 14.16 4.56 3.99
N TYR A 23 15.37 5.11 3.94
CA TYR A 23 16.58 4.42 4.41
C TYR A 23 16.70 4.31 5.93
N ALA A 24 15.99 5.17 6.68
CA ALA A 24 15.90 5.08 8.14
C ALA A 24 14.82 4.11 8.62
N SER A 25 13.91 3.67 7.73
CA SER A 25 12.82 2.75 8.05
C SER A 25 13.28 1.28 8.02
N HIS A 26 12.36 0.38 8.38
CA HIS A 26 12.55 -1.06 8.28
C HIS A 26 12.11 -1.65 6.92
N PHE A 27 11.90 -0.80 5.91
CA PHE A 27 11.62 -1.27 4.57
C PHE A 27 12.81 -2.08 4.03
N ASN A 28 12.54 -3.29 3.52
CA ASN A 28 13.56 -4.18 2.98
C ASN A 28 13.20 -4.57 1.54
N GLU A 29 13.98 -4.09 0.57
CA GLU A 29 13.77 -4.31 -0.85
C GLU A 29 13.84 -5.77 -1.29
N SER A 30 14.51 -6.63 -0.51
CA SER A 30 14.63 -8.06 -0.81
C SER A 30 13.38 -8.85 -0.44
N ARG A 31 12.42 -8.21 0.23
CA ARG A 31 11.15 -8.82 0.63
C ARG A 31 10.01 -8.44 -0.33
N PRO A 32 9.08 -9.38 -0.61
CA PRO A 32 7.85 -9.02 -1.32
C PRO A 32 7.10 -7.92 -0.56
N THR A 33 6.46 -7.01 -1.30
CA THR A 33 5.78 -5.85 -0.71
C THR A 33 4.28 -5.92 -0.95
N LYS A 34 3.51 -5.95 0.15
CA LYS A 34 2.06 -6.02 0.14
C LYS A 34 1.48 -4.65 0.44
N PHE A 35 0.70 -4.10 -0.49
CA PHE A 35 -0.05 -2.87 -0.27
C PHE A 35 -1.50 -3.19 0.11
N ILE A 36 -2.02 -2.51 1.13
CA ILE A 36 -3.42 -2.57 1.52
C ILE A 36 -4.06 -1.21 1.25
N VAL A 37 -5.15 -1.19 0.49
CA VAL A 37 -5.86 0.04 0.14
C VAL A 37 -7.31 -0.04 0.62
N HIS A 38 -7.63 0.78 1.62
CA HIS A 38 -8.97 0.85 2.19
C HIS A 38 -9.98 1.54 1.27
N GLY A 39 -11.26 1.42 1.60
CA GLY A 39 -12.38 1.86 0.75
C GLY A 39 -13.00 3.20 1.14
N PHE A 40 -14.22 3.42 0.65
CA PHE A 40 -15.05 4.59 0.93
C PHE A 40 -15.34 4.73 2.43
N SER A 41 -15.14 5.92 2.99
CA SER A 41 -15.33 6.23 4.43
C SER A 41 -14.52 5.38 5.42
N ASP A 42 -13.65 4.49 4.95
CA ASP A 42 -12.70 3.74 5.77
C ASP A 42 -11.42 4.53 6.01
N THR A 43 -10.64 4.06 6.98
CA THR A 43 -9.26 4.50 7.21
C THR A 43 -8.27 3.33 7.16
N GLY A 44 -6.97 3.61 7.27
CA GLY A 44 -5.97 2.57 7.46
C GLY A 44 -6.03 1.85 8.81
N ASN A 45 -6.89 2.31 9.73
CA ASN A 45 -6.99 1.81 11.11
C ASN A 45 -8.13 0.82 11.33
N GLU A 46 -8.89 0.47 10.28
CA GLU A 46 -10.00 -0.46 10.42
C GLU A 46 -9.55 -1.85 10.90
N VAL A 47 -10.42 -2.53 11.64
CA VAL A 47 -10.14 -3.87 12.18
C VAL A 47 -9.78 -4.86 11.07
N TRP A 48 -10.42 -4.76 9.91
CA TRP A 48 -10.13 -5.63 8.77
C TRP A 48 -8.74 -5.37 8.17
N VAL A 49 -8.28 -4.11 8.18
CA VAL A 49 -6.93 -3.75 7.72
C VAL A 49 -5.89 -4.38 8.64
N ARG A 50 -6.08 -4.23 9.97
CA ARG A 50 -5.20 -4.85 10.98
C ARG A 50 -5.16 -6.37 10.86
N GLY A 51 -6.33 -7.01 10.73
CA GLY A 51 -6.40 -8.45 10.53
C GLY A 51 -5.67 -8.93 9.28
N LEU A 52 -5.68 -8.14 8.20
CA LEU A 52 -4.94 -8.46 6.97
C LEU A 52 -3.42 -8.24 7.14
N ILE A 53 -3.00 -7.19 7.84
CA ILE A 53 -1.58 -6.99 8.22
C ILE A 53 -1.09 -8.19 9.01
N ASP A 54 -1.80 -8.57 10.08
CA ASP A 54 -1.44 -9.70 10.93
C ASP A 54 -1.36 -11.00 10.14
N ALA A 55 -2.31 -11.24 9.23
CA ALA A 55 -2.28 -12.42 8.36
C ALA A 55 -1.04 -12.45 7.45
N TYR A 56 -0.66 -11.33 6.85
CA TYR A 56 0.57 -11.27 6.04
C TYR A 56 1.80 -11.56 6.88
N LEU A 57 1.97 -10.86 8.01
CA LEU A 57 3.15 -10.97 8.86
C LEU A 57 3.26 -12.34 9.57
N LEU A 58 2.13 -13.02 9.80
CA LEU A 58 2.12 -14.36 10.38
C LEU A 58 2.65 -15.43 9.40
N HIS A 59 2.45 -15.23 8.10
CA HIS A 59 2.66 -16.27 7.08
C HIS A 59 3.85 -16.02 6.16
N GLU A 60 4.23 -14.77 5.91
CA GLU A 60 5.31 -14.40 4.98
C GLU A 60 6.25 -13.36 5.61
N ASP A 61 7.51 -13.35 5.18
CA ASP A 61 8.47 -12.30 5.52
C ASP A 61 8.39 -11.20 4.46
N VAL A 62 7.60 -10.15 4.74
CA VAL A 62 7.14 -9.18 3.74
C VAL A 62 7.12 -7.76 4.30
N ASN A 63 7.28 -6.77 3.43
CA ASN A 63 6.89 -5.40 3.77
C ASN A 63 5.36 -5.29 3.64
N VAL A 64 4.69 -4.72 4.63
CA VAL A 64 3.25 -4.42 4.55
C VAL A 64 3.05 -2.91 4.65
N ILE A 65 2.44 -2.32 3.62
CA ILE A 65 2.25 -0.87 3.51
C ILE A 65 0.75 -0.57 3.35
N VAL A 66 0.20 0.21 4.28
CA VAL A 66 -1.18 0.69 4.18
C VAL A 66 -1.20 2.04 3.46
N VAL A 67 -2.01 2.17 2.41
CA VAL A 67 -2.17 3.44 1.69
C VAL A 67 -3.15 4.32 2.46
N GLY A 68 -2.63 5.29 3.19
CA GLY A 68 -3.43 6.24 3.96
C GLY A 68 -4.08 7.32 3.09
N TRP A 69 -5.36 7.16 2.73
CA TRP A 69 -6.12 8.16 1.96
C TRP A 69 -7.47 8.52 2.58
N GLY A 70 -7.66 8.22 3.88
CA GLY A 70 -8.92 8.40 4.63
C GLY A 70 -9.58 9.76 4.46
N VAL A 71 -8.81 10.86 4.44
CA VAL A 71 -9.36 12.21 4.25
C VAL A 71 -10.10 12.33 2.92
N LEU A 72 -9.56 11.76 1.83
CA LEU A 72 -10.17 11.79 0.50
C LEU A 72 -11.26 10.72 0.33
N ALA A 73 -11.20 9.65 1.12
CA ALA A 73 -12.18 8.58 1.12
C ALA A 73 -13.47 8.95 1.89
N ALA A 74 -13.39 9.90 2.83
CA ALA A 74 -14.49 10.39 3.64
C ALA A 74 -15.33 11.50 2.97
N ASP A 75 -14.94 11.96 1.77
CA ASP A 75 -15.74 12.88 0.96
C ASP A 75 -17.09 12.26 0.54
N LEU A 76 -18.00 13.05 -0.04
CA LEU A 76 -19.22 12.53 -0.65
C LEU A 76 -18.88 11.47 -1.72
N TYR A 77 -19.67 10.39 -1.81
CA TYR A 77 -19.35 9.23 -2.65
C TYR A 77 -18.89 9.55 -4.08
N PRO A 78 -19.54 10.43 -4.86
CA PRO A 78 -19.06 10.78 -6.21
C PRO A 78 -17.67 11.44 -6.20
N VAL A 79 -17.38 12.25 -5.18
CA VAL A 79 -16.09 12.91 -5.00
C VAL A 79 -15.03 11.91 -4.56
N ALA A 80 -15.32 11.06 -3.58
CA ALA A 80 -14.42 9.98 -3.14
C ALA A 80 -14.10 9.00 -4.28
N ALA A 81 -15.11 8.63 -5.09
CA ALA A 81 -14.91 7.82 -6.28
C ALA A 81 -13.99 8.50 -7.30
N ASN A 82 -14.15 9.80 -7.53
CA ASN A 82 -13.24 10.56 -8.41
C ASN A 82 -11.82 10.68 -7.83
N ASN A 83 -11.69 10.80 -6.50
CA ASN A 83 -10.40 10.83 -5.81
C ASN A 83 -9.59 9.54 -6.00
N THR A 84 -10.22 8.39 -6.27
CA THR A 84 -9.51 7.13 -6.51
C THR A 84 -8.47 7.22 -7.64
N LYS A 85 -8.75 7.99 -8.70
CA LYS A 85 -7.81 8.24 -9.80
C LYS A 85 -6.58 9.02 -9.34
N LYS A 86 -6.78 10.04 -8.50
CA LYS A 86 -5.70 10.86 -7.93
C LYS A 86 -4.82 10.03 -7.00
N VAL A 87 -5.43 9.25 -6.12
CA VAL A 87 -4.71 8.37 -5.19
C VAL A 87 -4.00 7.24 -5.93
N GLY A 88 -4.62 6.67 -6.97
CA GLY A 88 -3.98 5.64 -7.81
C GLY A 88 -2.75 6.16 -8.54
N LYS A 89 -2.81 7.40 -9.07
CA LYS A 89 -1.61 8.05 -9.63
C LYS A 89 -0.53 8.23 -8.56
N PHE A 90 -0.90 8.74 -7.38
CA PHE A 90 0.05 8.91 -6.28
C PHE A 90 0.71 7.59 -5.87
N LEU A 91 -0.07 6.50 -5.77
CA LEU A 91 0.47 5.17 -5.48
C LEU A 91 1.41 4.69 -6.59
N GLY A 92 1.09 4.97 -7.86
CA GLY A 92 1.99 4.75 -8.99
C GLY A 92 3.32 5.50 -8.85
N ASP A 93 3.26 6.82 -8.60
CA ASP A 93 4.44 7.66 -8.36
C ASP A 93 5.28 7.13 -7.18
N PHE A 94 4.62 6.66 -6.12
CA PHE A 94 5.27 6.08 -4.93
C PHE A 94 5.97 4.75 -5.24
N LEU A 95 5.36 3.89 -6.04
CA LEU A 95 5.97 2.65 -6.49
C LEU A 95 7.18 2.91 -7.39
N GLU A 96 7.13 3.91 -8.29
CA GLU A 96 8.31 4.32 -9.07
C GLU A 96 9.44 4.85 -8.19
N PHE A 97 9.10 5.61 -7.14
CA PHE A 97 10.07 6.05 -6.15
C PHE A 97 10.72 4.87 -5.43
N LEU A 98 9.95 3.90 -4.92
CA LEU A 98 10.50 2.70 -4.28
C LEU A 98 11.38 1.90 -5.25
N ASN A 99 10.94 1.69 -6.49
CA ASN A 99 11.73 1.00 -7.51
C ASN A 99 13.07 1.71 -7.74
N ARG A 100 13.06 3.03 -7.90
CA ARG A 100 14.27 3.82 -8.19
C ARG A 100 15.25 3.86 -7.02
N GLU A 101 14.76 4.01 -5.79
CA GLU A 101 15.62 4.25 -4.62
C GLU A 101 15.99 2.97 -3.87
N SER A 102 15.18 1.91 -3.96
CA SER A 102 15.42 0.67 -3.22
C SER A 102 15.65 -0.56 -4.10
N ASN A 103 15.49 -0.47 -5.43
CA ASN A 103 15.48 -1.61 -6.35
C ASN A 103 14.30 -2.59 -6.16
N LEU A 104 13.21 -2.16 -5.51
CA LEU A 104 11.96 -2.92 -5.47
C LEU A 104 11.49 -3.28 -6.89
N GLU A 105 11.35 -4.57 -7.19
CA GLU A 105 10.81 -5.03 -8.47
C GLU A 105 9.27 -5.07 -8.46
N TYR A 106 8.61 -4.51 -9.48
CA TYR A 106 7.14 -4.48 -9.55
C TYR A 106 6.48 -5.86 -9.53
N LYS A 107 7.18 -6.90 -9.99
CA LYS A 107 6.70 -8.29 -9.95
C LYS A 107 6.52 -8.83 -8.52
N ASP A 108 7.22 -8.27 -7.54
CA ASP A 108 7.15 -8.66 -6.13
C ASP A 108 6.15 -7.81 -5.34
N VAL A 109 5.40 -6.94 -6.03
CA VAL A 109 4.34 -6.11 -5.47
C VAL A 109 2.98 -6.78 -5.60
N HIS A 110 2.25 -6.84 -4.48
CA HIS A 110 0.85 -7.23 -4.45
C HIS A 110 0.00 -6.12 -3.83
N ILE A 111 -0.99 -5.61 -4.56
CA ILE A 111 -1.94 -4.61 -4.07
C ILE A 111 -3.29 -5.28 -3.76
N SER A 112 -3.73 -5.21 -2.50
CA SER A 112 -5.05 -5.64 -2.05
C SER A 112 -5.94 -4.40 -1.81
N GLY A 113 -6.90 -4.18 -2.71
CA GLY A 113 -7.82 -3.05 -2.61
C GLY A 113 -9.21 -3.49 -2.17
N HIS A 114 -9.82 -2.78 -1.23
CA HIS A 114 -11.20 -3.00 -0.79
C HIS A 114 -12.13 -1.90 -1.32
N SER A 115 -13.28 -2.26 -1.89
CA SER A 115 -14.28 -1.29 -2.37
C SER A 115 -13.65 -0.24 -3.31
N LEU A 116 -13.76 1.07 -3.03
CA LEU A 116 -13.08 2.12 -3.80
C LEU A 116 -11.55 1.99 -3.84
N GLY A 117 -10.93 1.35 -2.84
CA GLY A 117 -9.51 1.01 -2.84
C GLY A 117 -9.12 0.05 -3.98
N SER A 118 -10.05 -0.75 -4.48
CA SER A 118 -9.84 -1.59 -5.67
C SER A 118 -9.62 -0.75 -6.93
N HIS A 119 -10.35 0.37 -7.05
CA HIS A 119 -10.16 1.30 -8.16
C HIS A 119 -8.82 2.03 -8.04
N VAL A 120 -8.41 2.43 -6.84
CA VAL A 120 -7.06 2.99 -6.58
C VAL A 120 -5.98 2.00 -7.05
N ALA A 121 -6.09 0.72 -6.67
CA ALA A 121 -5.16 -0.32 -7.09
C ALA A 121 -5.14 -0.48 -8.62
N GLY A 122 -6.31 -0.49 -9.26
CA GLY A 122 -6.43 -0.56 -10.73
C GLY A 122 -5.79 0.64 -11.43
N PHE A 123 -5.99 1.86 -10.92
CA PHE A 123 -5.36 3.06 -11.47
C PHE A 123 -3.83 3.05 -11.29
N ALA A 124 -3.32 2.57 -10.16
CA ALA A 124 -1.88 2.41 -9.96
C ALA A 124 -1.28 1.37 -10.91
N GLY A 125 -1.95 0.23 -11.08
CA GLY A 125 -1.55 -0.80 -12.03
C GLY A 125 -1.54 -0.29 -13.48
N ALA A 126 -2.56 0.48 -13.87
CA ALA A 126 -2.63 1.11 -15.18
C ALA A 126 -1.53 2.17 -15.39
N TYR A 127 -1.22 2.96 -14.35
CA TYR A 127 -0.14 3.95 -14.37
C TYR A 127 1.24 3.30 -14.61
N LEU A 128 1.45 2.08 -14.10
CA LEU A 128 2.69 1.33 -14.24
C LEU A 128 2.67 0.36 -15.43
N ASP A 129 1.80 0.58 -16.42
CA ASP A 129 1.66 -0.26 -17.64
C ASP A 129 1.40 -1.74 -17.35
N GLY A 130 0.71 -2.04 -16.24
CA GLY A 130 0.38 -3.41 -15.85
C GLY A 130 1.58 -4.23 -15.32
N ARG A 131 2.71 -3.60 -15.00
CA ARG A 131 3.92 -4.28 -14.49
C ARG A 131 3.80 -4.80 -13.05
N ILE A 132 2.73 -4.46 -12.34
CA ILE A 132 2.50 -4.90 -10.97
C ILE A 132 2.20 -6.39 -10.93
N GLY A 133 2.92 -7.11 -10.07
CA GLY A 133 2.86 -8.58 -9.99
C GLY A 133 1.47 -9.12 -9.70
N ARG A 134 0.70 -8.47 -8.80
CA ARG A 134 -0.67 -8.88 -8.49
C ARG A 134 -1.54 -7.75 -7.97
N ILE A 135 -2.80 -7.73 -8.39
CA ILE A 135 -3.87 -6.95 -7.77
C ILE A 135 -4.96 -7.91 -7.29
N THR A 136 -5.48 -7.72 -6.08
CA THR A 136 -6.63 -8.46 -5.55
C THR A 136 -7.71 -7.48 -5.13
N VAL A 137 -8.93 -7.76 -5.55
CA VAL A 137 -10.13 -6.98 -5.25
C VAL A 137 -10.85 -7.64 -4.08
N LEU A 138 -11.15 -6.85 -3.06
CA LEU A 138 -11.94 -7.23 -1.90
C LEU A 138 -13.28 -6.48 -1.96
N ILE A 139 -14.38 -7.22 -1.88
CA ILE A 139 -15.76 -6.70 -1.98
C ILE A 139 -16.45 -6.67 -0.62
#